data_AF-A0A810DZH2-F1
#
_entry.id   AF-A0A810DZH2-F1
#
_cell.length_a   1.000
_cell.length_b   1.000
_cell.length_c   1.000
_cell.angle_alpha   90.00
_cell.angle_beta   90.00
_cell.angle_gamma   90.00
#
_symmetry.space_group_name_H-M   'P 1'
#
loop_
_entity.id
_entity.type
_entity.pdbx_description
1 polymer ?
#
loop_
_entity_poly.entity_id
_entity_poly.type
_entity_poly.pdbx_seq_one_letter_code
_entity_poly.pdbx_strand_id
1 'polypeptide(L)'
;MRIKDMDAECRKEAANQAGPLMVSRGKVHRLEELPGCCAEDEDGNLLSAIFYHVRNGECEIVLLESKTMSIGAGTRLIEAVIARALAEGCARVWLITSNDNTRAIRFYQNIRSISFTFILALYFCEKRYRPLKDGVAVSSWKRGFDLKAVHRDAITEARKLKPSIPLDRE
;
A
#
# COMPACT_ATOMS: atom_id res chain seq x y z
N MET A 1 14.38 15.47 7.08
CA MET A 1 13.50 14.62 6.23
C MET A 1 12.55 15.47 5.40
N ARG A 2 12.72 15.40 4.08
CA ARG A 2 11.93 16.12 3.07
C ARG A 2 11.00 15.16 2.33
N ILE A 3 9.74 15.55 2.10
CA ILE A 3 8.79 14.82 1.25
C ILE A 3 8.71 15.55 -0.09
N LYS A 4 8.80 14.81 -1.20
CA LYS A 4 8.64 15.37 -2.55
C LYS A 4 8.00 14.35 -3.50
N ASP A 5 7.54 14.82 -4.66
CA ASP A 5 7.17 13.93 -5.75
C ASP A 5 8.42 13.28 -6.36
N MET A 6 8.28 12.01 -6.77
CA MET A 6 9.39 11.30 -7.40
C MET A 6 9.59 11.77 -8.84
N ASP A 7 10.79 12.26 -9.12
CA ASP A 7 11.33 12.32 -10.48
C ASP A 7 11.63 10.90 -11.03
N ALA A 8 12.09 10.82 -12.27
CA ALA A 8 12.35 9.56 -12.94
C ALA A 8 13.46 8.73 -12.28
N GLU A 9 14.48 9.37 -11.73
CA GLU A 9 15.64 8.71 -11.12
C GLU A 9 15.26 8.10 -9.77
N CYS A 10 14.66 8.91 -8.90
CA CYS A 10 14.17 8.47 -7.59
C CYS A 10 13.15 7.34 -7.73
N ARG A 11 12.25 7.44 -8.72
CA ARG A 11 11.25 6.40 -8.99
C ARG A 11 11.89 5.07 -9.42
N LYS A 12 12.91 5.13 -10.28
CA LYS A 12 13.67 3.95 -10.71
C LYS A 12 14.44 3.33 -9.55
N GLU A 13 15.08 4.14 -8.72
CA GLU A 13 15.78 3.68 -7.52
C GLU A 13 14.82 2.96 -6.55
N ALA A 14 13.69 3.59 -6.24
CA ALA A 14 12.65 3.03 -5.38
C ALA A 14 12.04 1.74 -5.95
N ALA A 15 11.76 1.70 -7.25
CA ALA A 15 11.23 0.51 -7.92
C ALA A 15 12.20 -0.67 -7.87
N ASN A 16 13.51 -0.42 -8.03
CA ASN A 16 14.53 -1.45 -7.94
C ASN A 16 14.65 -2.05 -6.53
N GLN A 17 14.41 -1.25 -5.49
CA GLN A 17 14.47 -1.72 -4.09
C GLN A 17 13.28 -2.60 -3.71
N ALA A 18 12.07 -2.24 -4.15
CA ALA A 18 10.86 -3.00 -3.85
C ALA A 18 10.59 -4.16 -4.82
N GLY A 19 11.22 -4.12 -6.01
CA GLY A 19 10.93 -4.99 -7.14
C GLY A 19 10.01 -4.28 -8.15
N PRO A 20 10.33 -4.32 -9.46
CA PRO A 20 9.77 -3.39 -10.45
C PRO A 20 8.30 -3.62 -10.80
N LEU A 21 7.75 -4.79 -10.44
CA LEU A 21 6.39 -5.20 -10.76
C LEU A 21 5.58 -5.46 -9.49
N MET A 22 4.39 -4.88 -9.39
CA MET A 22 3.42 -5.17 -8.33
C MET A 22 2.15 -5.73 -8.92
N VAL A 23 1.46 -6.60 -8.18
CA VAL A 23 0.15 -7.13 -8.58
C VAL A 23 -0.88 -6.71 -7.56
N SER A 24 -1.93 -6.03 -8.01
CA SER A 24 -3.07 -5.67 -7.19
C SER A 24 -4.36 -5.81 -7.98
N ARG A 25 -5.40 -6.38 -7.35
CA ARG A 25 -6.72 -6.66 -7.96
C ARG A 25 -6.64 -7.32 -9.36
N GLY A 26 -5.71 -8.25 -9.53
CA GLY A 26 -5.53 -8.96 -10.81
C GLY A 26 -4.90 -8.12 -11.93
N LYS A 27 -4.34 -6.94 -11.61
CA LYS A 27 -3.60 -6.09 -12.54
C LYS A 27 -2.12 -6.07 -12.17
N VAL A 28 -1.26 -6.17 -13.19
CA VAL A 28 0.18 -5.93 -13.07
C VAL A 28 0.45 -4.43 -13.20
N HIS A 29 1.21 -3.89 -12.27
CA HIS A 29 1.68 -2.50 -12.24
C HIS A 29 3.20 -2.49 -12.39
N ARG A 30 3.74 -1.71 -13.32
CA ARG A 30 5.16 -1.35 -13.33
C ARG A 30 5.35 -0.11 -12.46
N LEU A 31 6.16 -0.21 -11.41
CA LEU A 31 6.31 0.88 -10.44
C LEU A 31 6.89 2.15 -11.06
N GLU A 32 7.80 2.01 -12.02
CA GLU A 32 8.40 3.13 -12.75
C GLU A 32 7.37 3.94 -13.57
N GLU A 33 6.23 3.33 -13.92
CA GLU A 33 5.15 4.01 -14.67
C GLU A 33 4.14 4.69 -13.74
N LEU A 34 4.20 4.42 -12.43
CA LEU A 34 3.24 4.97 -11.47
C LEU A 34 3.73 6.30 -10.87
N PRO A 35 2.83 7.27 -10.61
CA PRO A 35 3.15 8.41 -9.78
C PRO A 35 3.48 7.97 -8.35
N GLY A 36 4.25 8.79 -7.65
CA GLY A 36 4.67 8.49 -6.29
C GLY A 36 5.35 9.65 -5.59
N CYS A 37 5.47 9.53 -4.27
CA CYS A 37 6.22 10.46 -3.43
C CYS A 37 7.33 9.71 -2.69
N CYS A 38 8.44 10.39 -2.44
CA CYS A 38 9.54 9.86 -1.64
C CYS A 38 9.80 10.73 -0.41
N ALA A 39 10.45 10.11 0.58
CA ALA A 39 11.06 10.80 1.70
C ALA A 39 12.58 10.65 1.60
N GLU A 40 13.27 11.77 1.70
CA GLU A 40 14.74 11.84 1.66
C GLU A 40 15.29 12.46 2.96
N ASP A 41 16.51 12.07 3.33
CA ASP A 41 17.28 12.76 4.38
C ASP A 41 17.84 14.10 3.88
N GLU A 42 18.73 14.72 4.66
CA GLU A 42 19.34 16.01 4.32
C GLU A 42 20.38 15.90 3.21
N ASP A 43 20.98 14.71 3.05
CA ASP A 43 21.98 14.41 2.03
C ASP A 43 21.34 13.93 0.71
N GLY A 44 20.01 13.80 0.67
CA GLY A 44 19.24 13.36 -0.50
C GLY A 44 19.09 11.85 -0.62
N ASN A 45 19.47 11.06 0.39
CA ASN A 45 19.32 9.62 0.34
C ASN A 45 17.84 9.22 0.48
N LEU A 46 17.40 8.28 -0.36
CA LEU A 46 16.05 7.74 -0.32
C LEU A 46 15.81 6.89 0.95
N LEU A 47 14.90 7.38 1.81
CA LEU A 47 14.50 6.73 3.06
C LEU A 47 13.27 5.82 2.88
N SER A 48 12.27 6.32 2.14
CA SER A 48 11.00 5.61 1.90
C SER A 48 10.30 6.13 0.66
N ALA A 49 9.47 5.30 0.05
CA ALA A 49 8.77 5.60 -1.20
C ALA A 49 7.32 5.09 -1.14
N ILE A 50 6.39 5.87 -1.70
CA ILE A 50 5.00 5.47 -1.89
C ILE A 50 4.61 5.61 -3.35
N PHE A 51 3.99 4.58 -3.90
CA PHE A 51 3.47 4.55 -5.27
C PHE A 51 1.96 4.45 -5.23
N TYR A 52 1.29 5.20 -6.09
CA TYR A 52 -0.16 5.19 -6.18
C TYR A 52 -0.65 5.17 -7.61
N HIS A 53 -1.93 4.84 -7.79
CA HIS A 53 -2.58 4.78 -9.07
C HIS A 53 -4.00 5.33 -8.95
N VAL A 54 -4.30 6.38 -9.72
CA VAL A 54 -5.63 6.98 -9.75
C VAL A 54 -6.41 6.45 -10.93
N ARG A 55 -7.63 5.98 -10.68
CA ARG A 55 -8.55 5.52 -11.73
C ARG A 55 -10.00 5.67 -11.27
N ASN A 56 -10.86 6.18 -12.17
CA ASN A 56 -12.30 6.30 -11.94
C ASN A 56 -12.65 7.08 -10.65
N GLY A 57 -11.89 8.14 -10.33
CA GLY A 57 -12.11 8.92 -9.12
C GLY A 57 -11.70 8.22 -7.82
N GLU A 58 -10.87 7.19 -7.88
CA GLU A 58 -10.32 6.51 -6.71
C GLU A 58 -8.79 6.45 -6.80
N CYS A 59 -8.12 6.60 -5.66
CA CYS A 59 -6.67 6.49 -5.54
C CYS A 59 -6.29 5.21 -4.79
N GLU A 60 -5.57 4.33 -5.46
CA GLU A 60 -4.98 3.14 -4.85
C GLU A 60 -3.53 3.42 -4.45
N ILE A 61 -3.16 3.23 -3.19
CA ILE A 61 -1.75 3.08 -2.80
C ILE A 61 -1.34 1.66 -3.18
N VAL A 62 -0.52 1.55 -4.23
CA VAL A 62 -0.06 0.27 -4.79
C VAL A 62 1.09 -0.30 -3.96
N LEU A 63 1.95 0.57 -3.43
CA LEU A 63 3.09 0.18 -2.61
C LEU A 63 3.46 1.31 -1.65
N LEU A 64 3.78 0.96 -0.41
CA LEU A 64 4.51 1.80 0.53
C LEU A 64 5.72 1.00 1.01
N GLU A 65 6.91 1.45 0.63
CA GLU A 65 8.19 0.83 0.99
C GLU A 65 9.00 1.77 1.89
N SER A 66 9.67 1.21 2.91
CA SER A 66 10.40 2.00 3.90
C SER A 66 11.62 1.23 4.39
N LYS A 67 12.82 1.78 4.16
CA LYS A 67 14.08 1.18 4.64
C LYS A 67 14.22 1.25 6.16
N THR A 68 13.75 2.35 6.76
CA THR A 68 13.85 2.60 8.19
C THR A 68 12.47 2.75 8.81
N MET A 69 12.20 1.98 9.87
CA MET A 69 11.02 2.18 10.72
C MET A 69 11.35 3.19 11.81
N SER A 70 10.47 4.19 11.96
CA SER A 70 10.20 4.98 13.19
C SER A 70 10.26 6.51 13.08
N ILE A 71 10.66 7.11 11.96
CA ILE A 71 10.74 8.58 11.83
C ILE A 71 9.47 9.26 11.27
N GLY A 72 8.34 8.54 11.19
CA GLY A 72 7.07 9.08 10.69
C GLY A 72 6.97 9.31 9.17
N ALA A 73 7.96 8.84 8.39
CA ALA A 73 8.00 8.99 6.94
C ALA A 73 6.75 8.42 6.25
N GLY A 74 6.35 7.20 6.60
CA GLY A 74 5.18 6.55 6.02
C GLY A 74 3.88 7.33 6.24
N THR A 75 3.67 7.90 7.42
CA THR A 75 2.47 8.73 7.70
C THR A 75 2.45 9.97 6.81
N ARG A 76 3.58 10.68 6.71
CA ARG A 76 3.69 11.89 5.87
C ARG A 76 3.55 11.58 4.37
N LEU A 77 4.01 10.41 3.93
CA LEU A 77 3.82 9.94 2.56
C LEU A 77 2.34 9.62 2.26
N ILE A 78 1.62 9.01 3.20
CA ILE A 78 0.18 8.78 3.04
C ILE A 78 -0.58 10.11 3.01
N GLU A 79 -0.27 11.05 3.91
CA GLU A 79 -0.85 12.40 3.91
C GLU A 79 -0.60 13.12 2.57
N ALA A 80 0.61 12.98 2.04
CA ALA A 80 0.98 13.51 0.73
C ALA A 80 0.11 12.91 -0.39
N VAL A 81 -0.10 11.59 -0.42
CA VAL A 81 -0.98 10.94 -1.40
C VAL A 81 -2.44 11.35 -1.23
N ILE A 82 -2.93 11.49 0.01
CA ILE A 82 -4.29 11.97 0.28
C ILE A 82 -4.49 13.37 -0.29
N ALA A 83 -3.55 14.29 -0.05
CA ALA A 83 -3.64 15.66 -0.57
C ALA A 83 -3.72 15.67 -2.11
N ARG A 84 -2.95 14.80 -2.79
CA ARG A 84 -2.96 14.66 -4.25
C ARG A 84 -4.27 14.06 -4.75
N ALA A 85 -4.74 12.99 -4.12
CA ALA A 85 -6.03 12.37 -4.43
C ALA A 85 -7.19 13.36 -4.29
N LEU A 86 -7.19 14.18 -3.23
CA LEU A 86 -8.18 15.24 -3.03
C LEU A 86 -8.11 16.31 -4.11
N ALA A 87 -6.90 16.76 -4.49
CA ALA A 87 -6.70 17.73 -5.55
C ALA A 87 -7.17 17.21 -6.92
N GLU A 88 -7.07 15.90 -7.15
CA GLU A 88 -7.59 15.20 -8.34
C GLU A 88 -9.09 14.86 -8.25
N GLY A 89 -9.77 15.23 -7.17
CA GLY A 89 -11.21 14.98 -6.98
C GLY A 89 -11.56 13.52 -6.68
N CYS A 90 -10.61 12.74 -6.16
CA CYS A 90 -10.86 11.35 -5.79
C CYS A 90 -11.82 11.26 -4.60
N ALA A 91 -12.78 10.35 -4.68
CA ALA A 91 -13.74 10.08 -3.61
C ALA A 91 -13.14 9.24 -2.48
N ARG A 92 -12.08 8.46 -2.75
CA ARG A 92 -11.40 7.63 -1.74
C ARG A 92 -9.94 7.37 -2.06
N VAL A 93 -9.16 7.14 -1.01
CA VAL A 93 -7.82 6.53 -1.05
C VAL A 93 -7.92 5.17 -0.39
N TRP A 94 -7.36 4.13 -1.00
CA TRP A 94 -7.39 2.76 -0.47
C TRP A 94 -6.11 2.01 -0.77
N LEU A 95 -5.91 0.87 -0.12
CA LEU A 95 -4.73 0.03 -0.35
C LEU A 95 -5.05 -1.44 -0.08
N ILE A 96 -4.21 -2.32 -0.59
CA ILE A 96 -4.29 -3.74 -0.28
C ILE A 96 -2.97 -4.21 0.35
N THR A 97 -3.07 -5.03 1.40
CA THR A 97 -1.91 -5.65 2.02
C THR A 97 -2.16 -7.14 2.28
N SER A 98 -1.10 -7.94 2.28
CA SER A 98 -1.17 -9.32 2.76
C SER A 98 -1.41 -9.38 4.28
N ASN A 99 -2.19 -10.36 4.74
CA ASN A 99 -2.36 -10.71 6.16
C ASN A 99 -1.02 -10.99 6.85
N ASP A 100 -0.07 -11.56 6.11
CA ASP A 100 1.25 -11.91 6.61
C ASP A 100 2.09 -10.66 6.87
N ASN A 101 1.70 -9.51 6.30
CA ASN A 101 2.29 -8.21 6.59
C ASN A 101 1.69 -7.60 7.87
N THR A 102 1.75 -8.36 8.97
CA THR A 102 1.28 -7.97 10.31
C THR A 102 1.83 -6.61 10.76
N ARG A 103 3.06 -6.31 10.34
CA ARG A 103 3.74 -5.04 10.59
C ARG A 103 3.07 -3.87 9.88
N ALA A 104 2.78 -3.98 8.58
CA ALA A 104 2.05 -2.94 7.84
C ALA A 104 0.62 -2.79 8.38
N ILE A 105 -0.05 -3.90 8.71
CA ILE A 105 -1.39 -3.87 9.32
C ILE A 105 -1.37 -3.05 10.62
N ARG A 106 -0.42 -3.32 11.53
CA ARG A 106 -0.26 -2.53 12.77
C ARG A 106 0.06 -1.07 12.49
N PHE A 107 0.88 -0.80 11.49
CA PHE A 107 1.19 0.57 11.09
C PHE A 107 -0.08 1.31 10.66
N TYR A 108 -0.87 0.75 9.74
CA TYR A 108 -2.11 1.36 9.26
C TYR A 108 -3.16 1.51 10.39
N GLN A 109 -3.26 0.55 11.31
CA GLN A 109 -4.13 0.65 12.50
C GLN A 109 -3.80 1.81 13.45
N ASN A 110 -2.56 2.33 13.40
CA ASN A 110 -2.08 3.34 14.33
C ASN A 110 -2.02 4.74 13.73
N ILE A 111 -2.37 4.90 12.44
CA ILE A 111 -2.46 6.23 11.85
C ILE A 111 -3.76 6.90 12.33
N ARG A 112 -3.61 7.93 13.17
CA ARG A 112 -4.71 8.58 13.89
C ARG A 112 -5.34 9.78 13.18
N SER A 113 -4.70 10.35 12.16
CA SER A 113 -5.06 11.66 11.58
C SER A 113 -5.76 11.62 10.22
N ILE A 114 -6.35 10.50 9.82
CA ILE A 114 -6.96 10.38 8.50
C ILE A 114 -8.48 10.28 8.62
N SER A 115 -9.18 11.32 8.16
CA SER A 115 -10.65 11.40 8.06
C SER A 115 -11.18 11.00 6.68
N PHE A 116 -10.54 10.01 6.04
CA PHE A 116 -10.89 9.55 4.70
C PHE A 116 -11.24 8.07 4.74
N THR A 117 -12.20 7.61 3.94
CA THR A 117 -12.59 6.18 3.89
C THR A 117 -11.46 5.36 3.29
N PHE A 118 -10.55 4.90 4.14
CA PHE A 118 -9.44 4.04 3.76
C PHE A 118 -9.89 2.59 3.78
N ILE A 119 -9.97 1.98 2.61
CA ILE A 119 -10.24 0.55 2.51
C ILE A 119 -8.93 -0.19 2.65
N LEU A 120 -8.74 -0.89 3.77
CA LEU A 120 -7.81 -1.99 3.83
C LEU A 120 -8.50 -3.19 3.15
N ALA A 121 -7.82 -3.87 2.24
CA ALA A 121 -8.14 -5.25 1.95
C ALA A 121 -7.03 -6.16 2.49
N LEU A 122 -7.42 -7.22 3.19
CA LEU A 122 -6.49 -8.23 3.69
C LEU A 122 -6.54 -9.45 2.77
N TYR A 123 -5.38 -9.89 2.30
CA TYR A 123 -5.25 -11.19 1.63
C TYR A 123 -4.92 -12.25 2.65
N PHE A 124 -5.55 -13.43 2.61
CA PHE A 124 -5.28 -14.53 3.55
C PHE A 124 -4.44 -15.62 2.89
N CYS A 125 -3.39 -16.06 3.58
CA CYS A 125 -2.64 -17.30 3.33
C CYS A 125 -3.12 -18.38 4.32
N GLU A 126 -3.53 -19.56 3.82
CA GLU A 126 -4.15 -20.61 4.62
C GLU A 126 -3.18 -21.25 5.64
N LYS A 127 -3.64 -21.44 6.90
CA LYS A 127 -3.54 -22.77 7.56
C LYS A 127 -4.25 -22.95 8.90
N ARG A 128 -4.72 -21.91 9.59
CA ARG A 128 -5.50 -22.11 10.84
C ARG A 128 -6.52 -21.01 11.07
N TYR A 129 -7.73 -21.13 10.53
CA TYR A 129 -8.88 -20.45 11.13
C TYR A 129 -10.23 -21.03 10.68
N ARG A 130 -11.24 -20.86 11.55
CA ARG A 130 -12.65 -21.18 11.25
C ARG A 130 -13.18 -20.26 10.14
N PRO A 131 -14.04 -20.76 9.25
CA PRO A 131 -14.49 -20.03 8.07
C PRO A 131 -15.30 -18.78 8.46
N LEU A 132 -14.82 -17.60 8.05
CA LEU A 132 -15.67 -16.41 7.88
C LEU A 132 -16.29 -16.48 6.47
N LYS A 133 -17.58 -16.16 6.34
CA LYS A 133 -18.29 -16.17 5.05
C LYS A 133 -17.72 -15.09 4.11
N ASP A 134 -17.78 -15.30 2.80
CA ASP A 134 -17.45 -14.24 1.83
C ASP A 134 -18.40 -13.05 2.03
N GLY A 135 -17.87 -11.84 1.90
CA GLY A 135 -18.67 -10.62 2.11
C GLY A 135 -18.95 -10.28 3.58
N VAL A 136 -18.24 -10.86 4.55
CA VAL A 136 -18.33 -10.43 5.95
C VAL A 136 -17.76 -9.01 6.07
N ALA A 137 -18.65 -8.05 6.33
CA ALA A 137 -18.28 -6.74 6.84
C ALA A 137 -17.55 -6.95 8.17
N VAL A 138 -16.25 -6.70 8.17
CA VAL A 138 -15.45 -6.76 9.39
C VAL A 138 -15.75 -5.48 10.17
N SER A 139 -16.12 -5.65 11.44
CA SER A 139 -16.59 -4.57 12.32
C SER A 139 -15.66 -3.34 12.29
N SER A 140 -16.24 -2.15 12.51
CA SER A 140 -15.58 -0.85 12.45
C SER A 140 -14.18 -0.88 13.08
N TRP A 141 -13.15 -0.68 12.26
CA TRP A 141 -11.80 -0.52 12.76
C TRP A 141 -11.71 0.85 13.42
N LYS A 142 -11.69 0.87 14.76
CA LYS A 142 -11.43 2.11 15.49
C LYS A 142 -10.04 2.61 15.08
N ARG A 143 -9.96 3.85 14.54
CA ARG A 143 -8.75 4.69 14.28
C ARG A 143 -8.35 4.88 12.78
N GLY A 144 -9.21 5.51 11.98
CA GLY A 144 -8.79 6.16 10.71
C GLY A 144 -8.69 5.28 9.44
N PHE A 145 -8.78 3.95 9.57
CA PHE A 145 -8.84 3.00 8.44
C PHE A 145 -10.07 2.10 8.61
N ASP A 146 -10.81 1.85 7.54
CA ASP A 146 -11.93 0.90 7.49
C ASP A 146 -11.55 -0.36 6.70
N LEU A 147 -11.43 -1.51 7.35
CA LEU A 147 -11.31 -2.77 6.61
C LEU A 147 -12.64 -3.07 5.89
N LYS A 148 -12.69 -3.03 4.55
CA LYS A 148 -13.94 -3.30 3.81
C LYS A 148 -14.00 -4.68 3.18
N ALA A 149 -12.86 -5.29 2.87
CA ALA A 149 -12.85 -6.54 2.15
C ALA A 149 -11.71 -7.45 2.60
N VAL A 150 -11.96 -8.74 2.47
CA VAL A 150 -10.97 -9.79 2.62
C VAL A 150 -11.04 -10.62 1.36
N HIS A 151 -9.92 -10.79 0.66
CA HIS A 151 -9.88 -11.64 -0.54
C HIS A 151 -9.00 -12.86 -0.23
N ARG A 152 -9.64 -14.02 -0.17
CA ARG A 152 -8.96 -15.31 -0.03
C ARG A 152 -8.15 -15.62 -1.29
N ASP A 153 -7.03 -16.33 -1.12
CA ASP A 153 -6.19 -16.85 -2.22
C ASP A 153 -5.62 -15.80 -3.18
N ALA A 154 -5.66 -14.52 -2.84
CA ALA A 154 -5.23 -13.49 -3.77
C ALA A 154 -3.72 -13.51 -4.04
N ILE A 155 -2.90 -14.04 -3.13
CA ILE A 155 -1.48 -14.31 -3.41
C ILE A 155 -1.35 -15.41 -4.47
N THR A 156 -2.16 -16.47 -4.37
CA THR A 156 -2.24 -17.54 -5.37
C THR A 156 -2.67 -16.99 -6.73
N GLU A 157 -3.69 -16.13 -6.77
CA GLU A 157 -4.14 -15.47 -8.00
C GLU A 157 -3.08 -14.49 -8.55
N ALA A 158 -2.43 -13.72 -7.69
CA ALA A 158 -1.35 -12.83 -8.09
C ALA A 158 -0.17 -13.59 -8.69
N ARG A 159 0.14 -14.78 -8.18
CA ARG A 159 1.19 -15.66 -8.73
C ARG A 159 0.91 -16.15 -10.14
N LYS A 160 -0.35 -16.22 -10.59
CA LYS A 160 -0.66 -16.49 -12.00
C LYS A 160 -0.13 -15.41 -12.94
N LEU A 161 -0.05 -14.17 -12.46
CA LEU A 161 0.45 -13.01 -13.20
C LEU A 161 1.93 -12.72 -12.92
N LYS A 162 2.40 -12.99 -11.70
CA LYS A 162 3.79 -12.83 -11.27
C LYS A 162 4.23 -14.08 -10.49
N PRO A 163 4.66 -15.15 -11.19
CA PRO A 163 5.02 -16.43 -10.56
C PRO A 163 6.15 -16.35 -9.53
N SER A 164 6.96 -15.28 -9.59
CA SER A 164 8.09 -15.05 -8.69
C SER A 164 7.69 -14.55 -7.28
N ILE A 165 6.41 -14.32 -6.98
CA ILE A 165 5.96 -13.93 -5.62
C ILE A 165 6.13 -15.15 -4.69
N PRO A 166 6.91 -15.09 -3.60
CA PRO A 166 7.08 -16.21 -2.66
C PRO A 166 5.75 -16.65 -2.02
N LEU A 167 5.58 -17.95 -1.74
CA LEU A 167 4.39 -18.48 -1.04
C LEU A 167 4.54 -18.45 0.49
N ASP A 168 5.77 -18.33 0.96
CA ASP A 168 6.20 -18.45 2.33
C ASP A 168 7.53 -17.71 2.52
N ARG A 169 7.74 -17.17 3.73
CA ARG A 169 9.07 -16.97 4.27
C ARG A 169 9.36 -18.22 5.11
N GLU A 170 10.28 -19.07 4.65
CA GLU A 170 10.99 -19.96 5.57
C GLU A 170 11.84 -19.13 6.55
#